data_AF-A0A0E9M1D2-F1
#
_entry.id   AF-A0A0E9M1D2-F1
#
_cell.length_a   1.000
_cell.length_b   1.000
_cell.length_c   1.000
_cell.angle_alpha   90.00
_cell.angle_beta   90.00
_cell.angle_gamma   90.00
#
_symmetry.space_group_name_H-M   'P 1'
#
loop_
_entity.id
_entity.type
_entity.pdbx_description
1 polymer ?
#
loop_
_entity_poly.entity_id
_entity_poly.type
_entity_poly.pdbx_seq_one_letter_code
_entity_poly.pdbx_strand_id
1 'polypeptide(L)'
;MHLLGKAAKLKIIVGENDLVYQRPLHEAIVFAAKKYKISGATVTKGVLNYGAQSIHQSVKIFALSNDQPMVIELIDYRDRLTDFAGIISKLMKKAGAGGIITIEEVEVLYYDAGQ
;
A
#
# COMPACT_ATOMS: atom_id res chain seq x y z
N MET A 1 14.67 -7.94 -14.90
CA MET A 1 14.08 -8.81 -13.86
C MET A 1 13.00 -9.62 -14.54
N HIS A 2 12.92 -10.93 -14.33
CA HIS A 2 11.91 -11.76 -15.00
C HIS A 2 10.89 -12.19 -13.96
N LEU A 3 9.66 -11.70 -14.02
CA LEU A 3 8.58 -12.10 -13.11
C LEU A 3 7.54 -12.90 -13.90
N LEU A 4 7.56 -14.23 -13.79
CA LEU A 4 6.57 -15.12 -14.41
C LEU A 4 6.18 -16.25 -13.44
N GLY A 5 4.98 -16.78 -13.61
CA GLY A 5 4.46 -17.87 -12.79
C GLY A 5 4.11 -17.41 -11.38
N LYS A 6 4.44 -18.22 -10.37
CA LYS A 6 4.03 -17.98 -8.98
C LYS A 6 4.65 -16.69 -8.43
N ALA A 7 3.78 -15.76 -8.03
CA ALA A 7 4.11 -14.50 -7.40
C ALA A 7 3.12 -14.19 -6.27
N ALA A 8 3.20 -12.98 -5.72
CA ALA A 8 2.23 -12.47 -4.78
C ALA A 8 1.85 -11.01 -5.11
N LYS A 9 0.68 -10.61 -4.63
CA LYS A 9 0.23 -9.22 -4.64
C LYS A 9 0.09 -8.73 -3.20
N LEU A 10 0.81 -7.67 -2.86
CA LEU A 10 0.70 -6.96 -1.60
C LEU A 10 -0.24 -5.78 -1.78
N LYS A 11 -1.28 -5.70 -0.95
CA LYS A 11 -2.23 -4.59 -0.93
C LYS A 11 -2.08 -3.81 0.36
N ILE A 12 -1.96 -2.49 0.25
CA ILE A 12 -1.86 -1.57 1.38
C ILE A 12 -2.98 -0.55 1.26
N ILE A 13 -3.69 -0.31 2.37
CA ILE A 13 -4.77 0.68 2.43
C ILE A 13 -4.41 1.70 3.51
N VAL A 14 -4.28 2.96 3.11
CA VAL A 14 -3.98 4.12 3.97
C VAL A 14 -4.91 5.28 3.61
N GLY A 15 -4.91 6.33 4.43
CA GLY A 15 -5.60 7.58 4.13
C GLY A 15 -4.89 8.42 3.06
N GLU A 16 -5.64 9.25 2.34
CA GLU A 16 -5.10 10.23 1.39
C GLU A 16 -4.31 11.32 2.11
N ASN A 17 -4.79 11.75 3.27
CA ASN A 17 -4.21 12.82 4.08
C ASN A 17 -3.10 12.35 5.02
N ASP A 18 -2.78 11.05 5.05
CA ASP A 18 -1.67 10.52 5.83
C ASP A 18 -0.34 11.08 5.32
N LEU A 19 0.47 11.66 6.21
CA LEU A 19 1.75 12.28 5.86
C LEU A 19 2.93 11.60 6.55
N VAL A 20 4.03 11.44 5.83
CA VAL A 20 5.33 11.06 6.38
C VAL A 20 6.41 11.96 5.80
N TYR A 21 7.21 12.59 6.67
CA TYR A 21 8.22 13.58 6.25
C TYR A 21 7.66 14.70 5.35
N GLN A 22 6.45 15.21 5.66
CA GLN A 22 5.75 16.24 4.85
C GLN A 22 5.41 15.80 3.41
N ARG A 23 5.35 14.49 3.14
CA ARG A 23 4.91 13.91 1.88
C ARG A 23 3.70 12.99 2.11
N PRO A 24 2.76 12.90 1.17
CA PRO A 24 1.72 11.87 1.22
C PRO A 24 2.32 10.46 1.41
N LEU A 25 1.78 9.71 2.38
CA LEU A 25 2.29 8.40 2.76
C LEU A 25 2.22 7.42 1.59
N HIS A 26 1.13 7.44 0.82
CA HIS A 26 0.96 6.56 -0.33
C HIS A 26 2.04 6.80 -1.40
N GLU A 27 2.41 8.06 -1.67
CA GLU A 27 3.53 8.38 -2.54
C GLU A 27 4.85 7.87 -1.96
N ALA A 28 5.11 8.14 -0.67
CA ALA A 28 6.33 7.69 -0.01
C ALA A 28 6.52 6.16 -0.10
N ILE A 29 5.44 5.39 0.01
CA ILE A 29 5.44 3.93 -0.18
C ILE A 29 5.81 3.57 -1.62
N VAL A 30 5.20 4.20 -2.63
CA VAL A 30 5.53 3.95 -4.04
C VAL A 30 6.99 4.31 -4.35
N PHE A 31 7.49 5.43 -3.84
CA PHE A 31 8.89 5.81 -3.97
C PHE A 31 9.83 4.80 -3.30
N ALA A 32 9.47 4.28 -2.12
CA ALA A 32 10.22 3.23 -1.45
C ALA A 32 10.20 1.92 -2.26
N ALA A 33 9.05 1.54 -2.83
CA ALA A 33 8.91 0.35 -3.67
C ALA A 33 9.80 0.44 -4.92
N LYS A 34 9.83 1.60 -5.57
CA LYS A 34 10.72 1.90 -6.70
C LYS A 34 12.19 1.77 -6.30
N LYS A 35 12.60 2.32 -5.15
CA LYS A 35 13.97 2.20 -4.63
C LYS A 35 14.32 0.75 -4.27
N TYR A 36 13.36 -0.01 -3.76
CA TYR A 36 13.50 -1.44 -3.45
C TYR A 36 13.43 -2.33 -4.70
N LYS A 37 13.22 -1.74 -5.88
CA LYS A 37 13.12 -2.42 -7.18
C LYS A 37 11.98 -3.44 -7.23
N ILE A 38 10.84 -3.13 -6.61
CA ILE A 38 9.61 -3.92 -6.78
C ILE A 38 9.16 -3.82 -8.24
N SER A 39 8.68 -4.94 -8.78
CA SER A 39 8.37 -5.13 -10.21
C SER A 39 7.31 -4.16 -10.73
N GLY A 40 6.31 -3.87 -9.91
CA GLY A 40 5.20 -2.98 -10.25
C GLY A 40 4.47 -2.48 -9.02
N ALA A 41 3.96 -1.26 -9.12
CA ALA A 41 3.17 -0.60 -8.09
C ALA A 41 2.05 0.22 -8.75
N THR A 42 0.82 0.03 -8.30
CA THR A 42 -0.35 0.79 -8.77
C THR A 42 -1.04 1.40 -7.56
N VAL A 43 -1.51 2.63 -7.71
CA VAL A 43 -2.29 3.33 -6.68
C VAL A 43 -3.67 3.63 -7.22
N THR A 44 -4.69 3.23 -6.47
CA THR A 44 -6.09 3.49 -6.78
C THR A 44 -6.70 4.31 -5.64
N LYS A 45 -7.34 5.42 -5.99
CA LYS A 45 -8.10 6.24 -5.05
C LYS A 45 -9.52 5.70 -4.95
N GLY A 46 -9.92 5.28 -3.75
CA GLY A 46 -11.29 4.86 -3.50
C GLY A 46 -12.18 6.02 -3.09
N VAL A 47 -13.49 5.80 -3.16
CA VAL A 47 -14.49 6.82 -2.81
C VAL A 47 -14.67 6.92 -1.30
N LEU A 48 -14.58 5.77 -0.61
CA LEU A 48 -14.94 5.63 0.81
C LEU A 48 -14.29 4.42 1.45
N ASN A 49 -13.97 4.50 2.74
CA ASN A 49 -13.50 3.37 3.56
C ASN A 49 -14.08 3.42 4.99
N TYR A 50 -13.86 2.32 5.72
CA TYR A 50 -13.99 2.23 7.16
C TYR A 50 -12.86 1.31 7.67
N GLY A 51 -12.24 1.63 8.80
CA GLY A 51 -11.13 0.80 9.29
C GLY A 51 -10.36 1.38 10.48
N ALA A 52 -9.08 1.01 10.58
CA ALA A 52 -8.25 1.22 11.77
C ALA A 52 -8.16 2.69 12.24
N GLN A 53 -8.20 3.67 11.33
CA GLN A 53 -8.20 5.09 11.70
C GLN A 53 -9.58 5.60 12.18
N SER A 54 -10.68 5.08 11.62
CA SER A 54 -12.04 5.51 12.00
C SER A 54 -12.47 5.02 13.39
N ILE A 55 -11.73 4.08 13.99
CA ILE A 55 -11.97 3.60 15.37
C ILE A 55 -11.65 4.69 16.39
N HIS A 56 -10.63 5.51 16.14
CA HIS A 56 -10.22 6.58 17.06
C HIS A 56 -10.98 7.90 16.84
N GLN A 57 -11.62 8.06 15.68
CA GLN A 57 -12.54 9.18 15.40
C GLN A 57 -13.93 8.83 15.93
N SER A 58 -14.02 8.73 17.26
CA SER A 58 -15.25 8.47 18.01
C SER A 58 -16.21 9.67 18.01
N VAL A 59 -16.59 10.18 16.85
CA VAL A 59 -17.64 11.19 16.71
C VAL A 59 -18.52 10.84 15.52
N LYS A 60 -19.65 10.20 15.85
CA LYS A 60 -20.80 9.85 15.00
C LYS A 60 -20.68 8.52 14.26
N ILE A 61 -21.63 7.66 14.58
CA ILE A 61 -21.91 6.34 14.00
C ILE A 61 -22.17 6.40 12.47
N PHE A 62 -22.29 7.63 11.91
CA PHE A 62 -22.45 7.95 10.49
C PHE A 62 -21.36 8.89 9.93
N ALA A 63 -20.33 9.24 10.70
CA ALA A 63 -19.19 9.98 10.16
C ALA A 63 -18.31 9.02 9.37
N LEU A 64 -18.65 8.90 8.09
CA LEU A 64 -17.74 8.40 7.09
C LEU A 64 -16.46 9.24 7.15
N SER A 65 -15.30 8.58 7.13
CA SER A 65 -14.02 9.29 7.05
C SER A 65 -14.05 10.17 5.80
N ASN A 66 -13.89 11.49 5.97
CA ASN A 66 -13.65 12.40 4.85
C ASN A 66 -12.27 12.15 4.21
N ASP A 67 -11.41 11.37 4.86
CA ASP A 67 -10.14 10.94 4.30
C ASP A 67 -10.36 9.75 3.36
N GLN A 68 -10.15 9.98 2.07
CA GLN A 68 -10.39 8.99 1.03
C GLN A 68 -9.31 7.89 1.06
N PRO A 69 -9.67 6.61 0.88
CA PRO A 69 -8.70 5.53 0.86
C PRO A 69 -7.76 5.62 -0.35
N MET A 70 -6.47 5.45 -0.08
CA MET A 70 -5.46 5.15 -1.09
C MET A 70 -5.11 3.67 -1.01
N VAL A 71 -5.45 2.93 -2.06
CA VAL A 71 -5.15 1.49 -2.19
C VAL A 71 -3.90 1.34 -3.05
N ILE A 72 -2.83 0.80 -2.47
CA ILE A 72 -1.55 0.60 -3.13
C ILE A 72 -1.39 -0.91 -3.34
N GLU A 73 -1.28 -1.33 -4.60
CA GLU A 73 -1.07 -2.74 -4.97
C GLU A 73 0.32 -2.90 -5.56
N LEU A 74 1.08 -3.85 -5.01
CA LEU A 74 2.44 -4.19 -5.44
C LEU A 74 2.47 -5.65 -5.88
N ILE A 75 3.14 -5.96 -6.98
CA ILE A 75 3.27 -7.34 -7.48
C ILE A 75 4.75 -7.68 -7.57
N ASP A 76 5.17 -8.78 -6.95
CA ASP A 76 6.53 -9.31 -6.99
C ASP A 76 6.56 -10.75 -6.41
N TYR A 77 7.76 -11.31 -6.28
CA TYR A 77 7.95 -12.52 -5.48
C TYR A 77 7.55 -12.32 -4.02
N ARG A 78 6.93 -13.35 -3.42
CA ARG A 78 6.40 -13.33 -2.05
C ARG A 78 7.42 -12.88 -1.02
N ASP A 79 8.64 -13.39 -1.09
CA ASP A 79 9.69 -13.06 -0.10
C ASP A 79 10.07 -11.58 -0.18
N ARG A 80 10.21 -11.03 -1.40
CA ARG A 80 10.51 -9.61 -1.60
C ARG A 80 9.41 -8.70 -1.07
N LEU A 81 8.15 -9.08 -1.28
CA LEU A 81 7.00 -8.34 -0.75
C LEU A 81 6.92 -8.43 0.78
N THR A 82 7.26 -9.58 1.35
CA THR A 82 7.27 -9.80 2.81
C THR A 82 8.36 -8.94 3.47
N ASP A 83 9.56 -8.90 2.90
CA ASP A 83 10.63 -8.01 3.38
C ASP A 83 10.24 -6.54 3.24
N PHE A 84 9.66 -6.17 2.10
CA PHE A 84 9.23 -4.80 1.83
C PHE A 84 8.08 -4.37 2.77
N ALA A 85 7.19 -5.28 3.18
CA ALA A 85 6.13 -5.02 4.15
C ALA A 85 6.70 -4.48 5.48
N GLY A 86 7.87 -4.95 5.91
CA GLY A 86 8.56 -4.42 7.09
C GLY A 86 8.99 -2.95 6.94
N ILE A 87 9.31 -2.50 5.73
CA ILE A 87 9.60 -1.08 5.42
C ILE A 87 8.32 -0.26 5.47
N ILE A 88 7.23 -0.78 4.89
CA ILE A 88 5.91 -0.12 4.91
C ILE A 88 5.43 0.08 6.34
N SER A 89 5.51 -0.95 7.20
CA SER A 89 5.12 -0.84 8.61
C SER A 89 5.90 0.25 9.35
N LYS A 90 7.19 0.44 9.05
CA LYS A 90 7.99 1.53 9.62
C LYS A 90 7.54 2.91 9.14
N LEU A 91 7.20 3.04 7.85
CA LEU A 91 6.67 4.28 7.28
C LEU A 91 5.32 4.65 7.90
N MET A 92 4.39 3.69 8.00
CA MET A 92 3.09 3.87 8.64
C MET A 92 3.24 4.27 10.11
N LYS A 93 4.07 3.55 10.87
CA LYS A 93 4.35 3.88 12.29
C LYS A 93 4.90 5.30 12.43
N LYS A 94 5.78 5.73 11.52
CA LYS A 94 6.36 7.07 11.56
C LYS A 94 5.37 8.17 11.18
N ALA A 95 4.44 7.87 10.28
CA ALA A 95 3.34 8.76 9.92
C ALA A 95 2.31 8.91 11.04
N GLY A 96 2.32 8.00 12.04
CA GLY A 96 1.19 7.88 12.98
C GLY A 96 -0.08 7.39 12.30
N ALA A 97 0.04 6.80 11.11
CA ALA A 97 -1.07 6.38 10.28
C ALA A 97 -1.52 4.97 10.65
N GLY A 98 -2.84 4.78 10.72
CA GLY A 98 -3.44 3.46 10.69
C GLY A 98 -3.51 2.92 9.27
N GLY A 99 -3.89 1.65 9.12
CA GLY A 99 -4.10 1.04 7.81
C GLY A 99 -4.05 -0.47 7.87
N ILE A 100 -4.19 -1.11 6.71
CA ILE A 100 -4.18 -2.57 6.58
C ILE A 100 -3.22 -2.96 5.46
N ILE A 101 -2.43 -4.00 5.70
CA ILE A 101 -1.56 -4.64 4.71
C ILE A 101 -2.03 -6.09 4.56
N THR A 102 -2.33 -6.52 3.34
CA THR A 102 -2.67 -7.91 3.02
C THR A 102 -1.79 -8.43 1.89
N ILE A 103 -1.63 -9.76 1.82
CA ILE A 103 -0.90 -10.43 0.75
C ILE A 103 -1.72 -11.60 0.23
N GLU A 104 -1.80 -11.74 -1.10
CA GLU A 104 -2.43 -12.88 -1.78
C GLU A 104 -1.51 -13.48 -2.83
N GLU A 105 -1.63 -14.79 -3.09
CA GLU A 105 -0.88 -15.45 -4.17
C GLU A 105 -1.51 -15.12 -5.52
N VAL A 106 -0.67 -14.89 -6.53
CA VAL A 106 -1.10 -14.63 -7.91
C VAL A 106 -0.19 -15.35 -8.89
N GLU A 107 -0.66 -15.55 -10.13
CA GLU A 107 0.15 -16.06 -11.22
C GLU A 107 0.39 -14.96 -12.26
N VAL A 108 1.66 -14.67 -12.54
CA VAL A 108 2.05 -13.65 -13.51
C VAL A 108 2.23 -14.30 -14.88
N LEU A 109 1.30 -13.99 -15.79
CA LEU A 109 1.29 -14.53 -17.15
C LEU A 109 2.25 -13.79 -18.09
N TYR A 110 2.47 -12.50 -17.84
CA TYR A 110 3.34 -11.67 -18.65
C TYR A 110 3.95 -10.56 -17.79
N TYR A 111 5.25 -10.35 -17.98
CA TYR A 111 5.98 -9.23 -17.41
C TYR A 111 7.09 -8.81 -18.35
N ASP A 112 7.04 -7.55 -18.75
CA ASP A 112 8.09 -6.88 -19.51
C ASP A 112 8.28 -5.49 -18.92
N ALA A 113 9.52 -5.09 -18.70
CA ALA A 113 9.84 -3.77 -18.18
C ALA A 113 9.68 -2.68 -19.26
N GLY A 114 9.45 -3.07 -20.52
CA GLY A 114 9.52 -2.17 -21.67
C GLY A 114 10.97 -1.75 -21.95
N GLN A 115 11.17 -1.07 -23.08
CA GLN A 115 12.41 -0.34 -23.38
C GLN A 115 12.30 1.11 -22.93
#